data_AF-A0A967IK50-F1
#
_entry.id   AF-A0A967IK50-F1
#
_cell.length_a   1.000
_cell.length_b   1.000
_cell.length_c   1.000
_cell.angle_alpha   90.00
_cell.angle_beta   90.00
_cell.angle_gamma   90.00
#
_symmetry.space_group_name_H-M   'P 1'
#
loop_
_entity.id
_entity.type
_entity.pdbx_description
1 polymer ?
#
loop_
_entity_poly.entity_id
_entity_poly.type
_entity_poly.pdbx_seq_one_letter_code
_entity_poly.pdbx_strand_id
1 'polypeptide(L)'
;MKNRHFIYIIVFVVALGFLLLWYAGRPKQEQVVMVKPPEQSGSAGEEVVQRDVTLYFASETGEHLVSESRQIGCSGEEDCVQAVVEALISGPV
;
A
#
# COMPACT_ATOMS: atom_id res chain seq x y z
N MET A 1 51.43 17.11 0.46
CA MET A 1 50.45 16.67 -0.56
C MET A 1 49.65 15.40 -0.17
N LYS A 2 49.80 14.83 1.04
CA LYS A 2 49.16 13.55 1.42
C LYS A 2 47.70 13.67 1.89
N ASN A 3 47.28 14.85 2.34
CA ASN A 3 45.94 15.07 2.92
C ASN A 3 44.84 15.25 1.86
N ARG A 4 45.18 15.62 0.62
CA ARG A 4 44.17 15.79 -0.45
C ARG A 4 43.55 14.46 -0.84
N HIS A 5 44.34 13.40 -0.98
CA HIS A 5 43.82 12.06 -1.26
C HIS A 5 42.98 11.50 -0.11
N PHE A 6 43.38 11.77 1.13
CA PHE A 6 42.61 11.35 2.31
C PHE A 6 41.23 12.04 2.37
N ILE A 7 41.17 13.33 2.03
CA ILE A 7 39.91 14.08 1.93
C ILE A 7 39.00 13.50 0.83
N TYR A 8 39.54 13.17 -0.35
CA TYR A 8 38.74 12.56 -1.42
C TYR A 8 38.19 11.18 -1.04
N ILE A 9 38.96 10.37 -0.31
CA ILE A 9 38.51 9.06 0.17
C ILE A 9 37.34 9.22 1.15
N ILE A 10 37.44 10.14 2.10
CA ILE A 10 36.35 10.40 3.06
C ILE A 10 35.09 10.89 2.34
N VAL A 11 35.22 11.86 1.42
CA VAL A 11 34.09 12.37 0.65
C VAL A 11 33.45 11.26 -0.19
N PHE A 12 34.26 10.38 -0.78
CA PHE A 12 33.76 9.25 -1.57
C PHE A 12 32.99 8.23 -0.72
N VAL A 13 33.49 7.90 0.47
CA VAL A 13 32.82 6.97 1.41
C VAL A 13 31.50 7.57 1.91
N VAL A 14 31.48 8.87 2.26
CA VAL A 14 30.26 9.56 2.68
C VAL A 14 29.24 9.62 1.54
N ALA A 15 29.69 9.97 0.32
CA ALA A 15 28.83 10.00 -0.86
C ALA A 15 28.24 8.62 -1.18
N LEU A 16 29.04 7.54 -1.08
CA LEU A 16 28.56 6.17 -1.23
C LEU A 16 27.54 5.79 -0.15
N GLY A 17 27.79 6.16 1.11
CA GLY A 17 26.85 5.92 2.21
C GLY A 17 25.50 6.62 1.98
N PHE A 18 25.53 7.90 1.58
CA PHE A 18 24.32 8.64 1.23
C PHE A 18 23.60 8.03 0.02
N LEU A 19 24.35 7.61 -1.01
CA LEU A 19 23.78 6.99 -2.20
C LEU A 19 23.10 5.66 -1.87
N LEU A 20 23.70 4.84 -1.00
CA LEU A 20 23.13 3.58 -0.54
C LEU A 20 21.87 3.81 0.32
N LEU A 21 21.90 4.77 1.23
CA LEU A 21 20.72 5.18 2.02
C LEU A 21 19.58 5.66 1.12
N TRP A 22 19.90 6.43 0.07
CA TRP A 22 18.91 6.93 -0.88
C TRP A 22 18.34 5.82 -1.78
N TYR A 23 19.16 4.81 -2.12
CA TYR A 23 18.71 3.66 -2.88
C TYR A 23 17.84 2.70 -2.05
N ALA A 24 18.19 2.48 -0.78
CA ALA A 24 17.42 1.65 0.14
C ALA A 24 16.08 2.27 0.55
N GLY A 25 15.97 3.61 0.51
CA GLY A 25 14.74 4.35 0.80
C GLY A 25 13.75 4.46 -0.36
N ARG A 26 13.99 3.80 -1.51
CA ARG A 26 13.00 3.74 -2.61
C ARG A 26 11.83 2.87 -2.12
N PRO A 27 10.61 3.43 -1.92
CA PRO A 27 9.46 2.62 -1.56
C PRO A 27 9.30 1.53 -2.61
N LYS A 28 9.15 0.29 -2.16
CA LYS A 28 8.89 -0.88 -3.01
C LYS A 28 7.69 -0.52 -3.88
N GLN A 29 7.92 -0.29 -5.16
CA GLN A 29 6.86 0.07 -6.09
C GLN A 29 5.90 -1.11 -6.08
N GLU A 30 4.73 -0.92 -5.47
CA GLU A 30 3.64 -1.87 -5.56
C GLU A 30 3.41 -2.09 -7.05
N GLN A 31 3.64 -3.31 -7.51
CA GLN A 31 3.35 -3.68 -8.88
C GLN A 31 1.85 -3.50 -9.05
N VAL A 32 1.46 -2.35 -9.61
CA VAL A 32 0.17 -2.21 -10.27
C VAL A 32 0.24 -3.16 -11.45
N VAL A 33 -0.18 -4.41 -11.22
CA VAL A 33 -0.50 -5.34 -12.28
C VAL A 33 -1.55 -4.62 -13.10
N MET A 34 -1.16 -4.09 -14.25
CA MET A 34 -2.10 -3.76 -15.30
C MET A 34 -2.75 -5.08 -15.72
N VAL A 35 -3.84 -5.42 -15.04
CA VAL A 35 -4.82 -6.36 -15.56
C VAL A 35 -5.26 -5.75 -16.88
N LYS A 36 -4.83 -6.37 -17.98
CA LYS A 36 -5.32 -6.11 -19.33
C LYS A 36 -6.85 -5.91 -19.21
N PRO A 37 -7.41 -4.75 -19.61
CA PRO A 37 -8.85 -4.55 -19.61
C PRO A 37 -9.52 -5.78 -20.19
N PRO A 38 -10.48 -6.41 -19.47
CA PRO A 38 -11.30 -7.39 -20.12
C PRO A 38 -12.02 -6.61 -21.23
N GLU A 39 -11.77 -7.00 -22.48
CA GLU A 39 -12.77 -6.81 -23.51
C GLU A 39 -14.02 -7.56 -23.03
N GLN A 40 -14.87 -6.89 -22.25
CA GLN A 40 -16.23 -7.29 -22.00
C GLN A 40 -17.14 -6.27 -22.66
N SER A 41 -17.34 -6.55 -23.94
CA SER A 41 -18.65 -6.63 -24.60
C SER A 41 -19.82 -6.16 -23.72
N GLY A 42 -20.50 -5.12 -24.22
CA GLY A 42 -21.52 -4.39 -23.50
C GLY A 42 -22.61 -5.24 -22.85
N SER A 43 -22.93 -4.86 -21.62
CA SER A 43 -24.26 -4.92 -21.04
C SER A 43 -24.32 -3.80 -20.01
N ALA A 44 -25.38 -2.99 -20.05
CA ALA A 44 -25.63 -1.94 -19.06
C ALA A 44 -25.98 -2.59 -17.71
N GLY A 45 -24.98 -3.06 -16.98
CA GLY A 45 -25.05 -3.57 -15.62
C GLY A 45 -23.90 -2.97 -14.81
N GLU A 46 -24.19 -2.56 -13.58
CA GLU A 46 -23.22 -1.96 -12.67
C GLU A 46 -21.93 -2.80 -12.56
N GLU A 47 -20.79 -2.17 -12.87
CA GLU A 47 -19.48 -2.79 -12.78
C GLU A 47 -19.09 -2.95 -11.30
N VAL A 48 -19.05 -4.19 -10.82
CA VAL A 48 -18.60 -4.51 -9.46
C VAL A 48 -17.08 -4.32 -9.40
N VAL A 49 -16.64 -3.29 -8.69
CA VAL A 49 -15.22 -2.97 -8.50
C VAL A 49 -14.72 -3.63 -7.22
N GLN A 50 -13.62 -4.39 -7.33
CA GLN A 50 -12.88 -4.91 -6.17
C GLN A 50 -11.98 -3.82 -5.59
N ARG A 51 -12.07 -3.59 -4.28
CA ARG A 51 -11.28 -2.60 -3.54
C ARG A 51 -10.57 -3.25 -2.36
N ASP A 52 -9.29 -2.92 -2.20
CA ASP A 52 -8.54 -3.27 -1.00
C ASP A 52 -8.77 -2.19 0.06
N VAL A 53 -9.29 -2.59 1.23
CA VAL A 53 -9.60 -1.70 2.36
C VAL A 53 -8.84 -2.13 3.61
N THR A 54 -8.56 -1.16 4.48
CA THR A 54 -8.01 -1.40 5.82
C THR A 54 -9.10 -1.17 6.85
N LEU A 55 -9.50 -2.22 7.55
CA LEU A 55 -10.47 -2.18 8.64
C LEU A 55 -9.73 -2.09 9.97
N TYR A 56 -10.32 -1.42 10.95
CA TYR A 56 -9.75 -1.27 12.28
C TYR A 56 -10.69 -1.86 13.31
N PHE A 57 -10.18 -2.77 14.13
CA PHE A 57 -10.92 -3.45 15.19
C PHE A 57 -10.28 -3.15 16.54
N ALA A 58 -11.04 -3.23 17.62
CA ALA A 58 -10.49 -3.15 18.96
C ALA A 58 -9.56 -4.35 19.25
N SER A 59 -8.47 -4.11 19.96
CA SER A 59 -7.64 -5.19 20.51
C SER A 59 -8.43 -6.03 21.52
N GLU A 60 -7.93 -7.22 21.86
CA GLU A 60 -8.57 -8.09 22.87
C GLU A 60 -8.80 -7.38 24.21
N THR A 61 -7.91 -6.44 24.58
CA THR A 61 -8.04 -5.63 25.80
C THR A 61 -8.89 -4.36 25.62
N GLY A 62 -9.23 -4.00 24.38
CA GLY A 62 -9.95 -2.78 24.05
C GLY A 62 -9.14 -1.49 24.18
N GLU A 63 -7.83 -1.59 24.43
CA GLU A 63 -6.98 -0.42 24.70
C GLU A 63 -6.45 0.26 23.43
N HIS A 64 -6.43 -0.45 22.30
CA HIS A 64 -5.91 0.05 21.04
C HIS A 64 -6.66 -0.55 19.85
N LEU A 65 -6.45 0.01 18.67
CA LEU A 65 -6.97 -0.52 17.41
C LEU A 65 -5.92 -1.38 16.72
N VAL A 66 -6.38 -2.48 16.13
CA VAL A 66 -5.60 -3.39 15.29
C VAL A 66 -6.16 -3.29 13.87
N SER A 67 -5.27 -3.17 12.88
CA SER A 67 -5.63 -3.07 11.47
C SER A 67 -5.69 -4.44 10.80
N GLU A 68 -6.68 -4.66 9.94
CA GLU A 68 -6.82 -5.83 9.07
C GLU A 68 -7.07 -5.37 7.63
N SER A 69 -6.32 -5.93 6.67
CA SER A 69 -6.55 -5.66 5.24
C SER A 69 -7.54 -6.67 4.68
N ARG A 70 -8.58 -6.18 4.00
CA ARG A 70 -9.63 -7.01 3.40
C ARG A 70 -9.97 -6.49 2.01
N GLN A 71 -10.27 -7.42 1.10
CA GLN A 71 -10.79 -7.08 -0.21
C GLN A 71 -12.33 -7.10 -0.19
N ILE A 72 -12.96 -6.04 -0.70
CA ILE A 72 -14.42 -5.91 -0.80
C ILE A 72 -14.83 -5.63 -2.24
N GLY A 73 -15.92 -6.26 -2.68
CA GLY A 73 -16.54 -5.98 -3.97
C GLY A 73 -17.75 -5.07 -3.80
N CYS A 74 -17.84 -4.00 -4.59
CA CYS A 74 -18.97 -3.08 -4.54
C CYS A 74 -19.18 -2.32 -5.86
N SER A 75 -20.41 -1.90 -6.11
CA SER A 75 -20.82 -1.14 -7.29
C SER A 75 -21.16 0.30 -6.92
N GLY A 76 -20.44 1.28 -7.48
CA GLY A 76 -20.65 2.67 -7.07
C GLY A 76 -20.11 2.99 -5.67
N GLU A 77 -20.37 4.20 -5.16
CA GLU A 77 -19.79 4.66 -3.89
C GLU A 77 -20.62 4.22 -2.68
N GLU A 78 -21.95 4.29 -2.77
CA GLU A 78 -22.87 3.96 -1.67
C GLU A 78 -22.75 2.48 -1.25
N ASP A 79 -22.75 1.56 -2.22
CA ASP A 79 -22.58 0.13 -1.94
C ASP A 79 -21.21 -0.18 -1.31
N CYS A 80 -20.17 0.60 -1.63
CA CYS A 80 -18.87 0.40 -1.00
C CYS A 80 -18.88 0.78 0.47
N VAL A 81 -19.54 1.89 0.81
CA VAL A 81 -19.70 2.28 2.21
C VAL A 81 -20.49 1.20 2.95
N GLN A 82 -21.57 0.69 2.36
CA GLN A 82 -22.33 -0.40 2.95
C GLN A 82 -21.48 -1.66 3.12
N ALA A 83 -20.75 -2.10 2.11
CA ALA A 83 -19.89 -3.27 2.17
C ALA A 83 -18.78 -3.13 3.23
N VAL A 84 -18.20 -1.94 3.40
CA VAL A 84 -17.25 -1.66 4.50
C VAL A 84 -17.92 -1.82 5.86
N VAL A 85 -19.12 -1.26 6.03
CA VAL A 85 -19.85 -1.34 7.30
C VAL A 85 -20.24 -2.78 7.63
N GLU A 86 -20.72 -3.55 6.66
CA GLU A 86 -21.02 -4.97 6.82
C GLU A 86 -19.77 -5.78 7.24
N ALA A 87 -18.62 -5.48 6.63
CA ALA A 87 -17.35 -6.11 7.00
C ALA A 87 -16.87 -5.73 8.41
N LEU A 88 -17.17 -4.52 8.88
CA LEU A 88 -16.90 -4.12 10.27
C LEU A 88 -17.82 -4.86 11.26
N ILE A 89 -19.10 -5.01 10.90
CA ILE A 89 -20.08 -5.73 11.72
C ILE A 89 -19.75 -7.21 11.82
N SER A 90 -19.22 -7.83 10.76
CA SER A 90 -18.80 -9.23 10.78
C SER A 90 -17.66 -9.48 11.77
N GLY A 91 -16.90 -8.44 12.11
CA GLY A 91 -15.76 -8.51 13.01
C GLY A 91 -14.45 -8.94 12.34
N PRO A 92 -13.37 -9.01 13.14
CA PRO A 92 -12.05 -9.48 12.71
C PRO A 92 -12.04 -11.00 12.49
N VAL A 93 -11.13 -11.49 11.64
CA VAL A 93 -10.91 -12.94 11.37
C VAL A 93 -9.87 -13.58 12.26
#